data_AF-A0A1F3L652-F1
#
_entry.id   AF-A0A1F3L652-F1
#
_cell.length_a   1.000
_cell.length_b   1.000
_cell.length_c   1.000
_cell.angle_alpha   90.00
_cell.angle_beta   90.00
_cell.angle_gamma   90.00
#
_symmetry.space_group_name_H-M   'P 1'
#
loop_
_entity.id
_entity.type
_entity.pdbx_description
1 polymer ?
#
loop_
_entity_poly.entity_id
_entity_poly.type
_entity_poly.pdbx_seq_one_letter_code
_entity_poly.pdbx_strand_id
1 'polypeptide(L)'
;MQNIEIKTVHAMFQMHCTHFHSHDKKLCPDCQTLAMYAEQRIKNCVFGNNKPTCKKCPVHCFNSKMREKIKSIMRWSGPKMIYKHPFLCLKHMIQSFRFSSF
;
A
#
# COMPACT_ATOMS: atom_id res chain seq x y z
N MET A 1 13.64 8.10 11.93
CA MET A 1 12.47 7.18 12.03
C MET A 1 11.98 6.85 10.63
N GLN A 2 12.41 5.73 10.05
CA GLN A 2 11.96 5.34 8.72
C GLN A 2 10.63 4.57 8.84
N ASN A 3 9.52 5.21 8.47
CA ASN A 3 8.20 4.61 8.46
C ASN A 3 8.21 3.35 7.58
N ILE A 4 8.13 2.18 8.22
CA ILE A 4 8.10 0.86 7.56
C ILE A 4 7.02 0.84 6.48
N GLU A 5 5.89 1.49 6.73
CA GLU A 5 4.77 1.61 5.76
C GLU A 5 5.17 2.26 4.44
N ILE A 6 6.00 3.31 4.47
CA ILE A 6 6.47 3.99 3.25
C ILE A 6 7.37 3.03 2.45
N LYS A 7 8.29 2.34 3.14
CA LYS A 7 9.14 1.33 2.50
C LYS A 7 8.33 0.19 1.89
N THR A 8 7.30 -0.29 2.61
CA THR A 8 6.37 -1.32 2.12
C THR A 8 5.65 -0.86 0.86
N VAL A 9 5.12 0.36 0.84
CA VAL A 9 4.45 0.93 -0.34
C VAL A 9 5.42 1.02 -1.51
N HIS A 10 6.60 1.62 -1.34
CA HIS A 10 7.60 1.73 -2.41
C HIS A 10 7.98 0.35 -2.98
N ALA A 11 8.18 -0.66 -2.14
CA ALA A 11 8.44 -2.03 -2.59
C ALA A 11 7.27 -2.61 -3.41
N MET A 12 6.02 -2.39 -2.98
CA MET A 12 4.83 -2.82 -3.71
C MET A 12 4.72 -2.18 -5.10
N PHE A 13 5.05 -0.90 -5.20
CA PHE A 13 5.08 -0.15 -6.46
C PHE A 13 6.19 -0.65 -7.38
N GLN A 14 7.37 -0.94 -6.83
CA GLN A 14 8.50 -1.45 -7.59
C GLN A 14 8.18 -2.82 -8.20
N MET A 15 7.64 -3.75 -7.42
CA MET A 15 7.26 -5.07 -7.92
C MET A 15 6.21 -5.00 -9.03
N HIS A 16 5.21 -4.12 -8.88
CA HIS A 16 4.19 -3.93 -9.91
C HIS A 16 4.80 -3.31 -11.18
N CYS A 17 5.65 -2.30 -11.04
CA CYS A 17 6.29 -1.63 -12.17
C CYS A 17 7.20 -2.58 -12.96
N THR A 18 8.01 -3.38 -12.28
CA THR A 18 8.88 -4.36 -12.95
C THR A 18 8.08 -5.45 -13.65
N HIS A 19 6.94 -5.87 -13.10
CA HIS A 19 6.12 -6.91 -13.72
C HIS A 19 5.30 -6.43 -14.92
N PHE A 20 4.68 -5.25 -14.83
CA PHE A 20 3.77 -4.77 -15.88
C PHE A 20 4.46 -3.87 -16.91
N HIS A 21 5.51 -3.14 -16.53
CA HIS A 21 6.16 -2.15 -17.40
C HIS A 21 7.62 -2.52 -17.72
N SER A 22 8.08 -3.74 -17.38
CA SER A 22 9.40 -4.30 -17.69
C SER A 22 10.58 -3.35 -17.44
N HIS A 23 10.48 -2.50 -16.41
CA HIS A 23 11.54 -1.59 -16.04
C HIS A 23 12.48 -2.25 -15.03
N ASP A 24 13.77 -2.26 -15.37
CA ASP A 24 14.81 -2.78 -14.50
C ASP A 24 15.22 -1.73 -13.45
N LYS A 25 14.95 -2.07 -12.19
CA LYS A 25 15.42 -1.38 -10.96
C LYS A 25 14.87 0.02 -10.67
N LYS A 26 14.34 0.78 -11.63
CA LYS A 26 13.72 2.10 -11.40
C LYS A 26 12.21 2.07 -11.64
N LEU A 27 11.45 2.83 -10.83
CA LEU A 27 10.04 3.07 -11.08
C LEU A 27 9.89 3.88 -12.38
N CYS A 28 8.95 3.50 -13.24
CA CYS A 28 8.54 4.36 -14.34
C CYS A 28 7.91 5.67 -13.80
N PRO A 29 7.86 6.75 -14.61
CA PRO A 29 7.35 8.04 -14.17
C PRO A 29 5.96 7.95 -13.52
N ASP A 30 5.03 7.18 -14.10
CA ASP A 30 3.69 6.98 -13.55
C ASP A 30 3.70 6.31 -12.16
N CYS A 31 4.46 5.22 -12.02
CA CYS A 31 4.55 4.51 -10.74
C CYS A 31 5.28 5.34 -9.70
N GLN A 32 6.26 6.15 -10.10
CA GLN A 32 6.96 7.08 -9.22
C GLN A 32 6.01 8.18 -8.71
N THR A 33 5.21 8.79 -9.59
CA THR A 33 4.21 9.80 -9.19
C THR A 33 3.21 9.21 -8.19
N LEU A 34 2.71 8.00 -8.44
CA LEU A 34 1.78 7.34 -7.52
C LEU A 34 2.42 6.98 -6.18
N ALA A 35 3.67 6.51 -6.17
CA ALA A 35 4.40 6.19 -4.95
C ALA A 35 4.67 7.45 -4.11
N MET A 36 5.12 8.54 -4.74
CA MET A 36 5.33 9.83 -4.08
C MET A 36 4.02 10.40 -3.53
N TYR A 37 2.93 10.27 -4.29
CA TYR A 37 1.61 10.70 -3.83
C TYR A 37 1.15 9.92 -2.59
N ALA A 38 1.28 8.60 -2.59
CA ALA A 38 0.96 7.77 -1.43
C ALA A 38 1.84 8.11 -0.22
N GLU A 39 3.14 8.32 -0.44
CA GLU A 39 4.09 8.72 0.60
C GLU A 39 3.70 10.07 1.24
N GLN A 40 3.39 11.08 0.42
CA GLN A 40 2.97 12.39 0.92
C GLN A 40 1.69 12.28 1.76
N ARG A 41 0.74 11.44 1.36
CA ARG A 41 -0.51 11.20 2.11
C ARG A 41 -0.27 10.47 3.43
N ILE A 42 0.68 9.52 3.48
CA ILE A 42 1.05 8.83 4.71
C ILE A 42 1.75 9.79 5.67
N LYS A 43 2.70 10.59 5.17
CA LYS A 43 3.43 11.59 5.96
C LYS A 43 2.50 12.66 6.56
N ASN A 44 1.52 13.11 5.78
CA ASN A 44 0.58 14.15 6.18
C ASN A 44 -0.74 13.58 6.74
N CYS A 45 -0.74 12.35 7.23
CA CYS A 45 -1.94 11.72 7.78
C CYS A 45 -2.34 12.39 9.09
N VAL A 46 -3.54 12.97 9.14
CA VAL A 46 -4.09 13.64 10.33
C VAL A 46 -4.26 12.71 11.54
N PHE A 47 -4.35 11.40 11.32
CA PHE A 47 -4.51 10.41 12.38
C PHE A 47 -3.18 9.91 12.96
N GLY A 48 -2.05 10.23 12.33
CA GLY A 48 -0.72 9.82 12.79
C GLY A 48 -0.62 8.32 13.11
N ASN A 49 -0.25 8.00 14.36
CA ASN A 49 -0.07 6.63 14.85
C ASN A 49 -1.38 5.89 15.17
N ASN A 50 -2.48 6.60 15.41
CA ASN A 50 -3.81 6.01 15.65
C ASN A 50 -4.59 5.83 14.35
N LYS A 51 -3.90 5.75 13.20
CA LYS A 51 -4.55 5.68 11.90
C LYS A 51 -5.29 4.34 11.72
N PRO A 52 -6.55 4.38 11.26
CA PRO A 52 -7.18 3.18 10.74
C PRO A 52 -6.50 2.74 9.43
N THR A 53 -6.77 1.53 8.97
CA THR A 53 -6.35 1.11 7.64
C THR A 53 -6.88 2.10 6.59
N CYS A 54 -6.05 2.50 5.61
CA CYS A 54 -6.45 3.47 4.57
C CYS A 54 -7.74 3.09 3.82
N LYS A 55 -8.08 1.79 3.77
CA LYS A 55 -9.34 1.27 3.23
C LYS A 55 -10.58 1.70 4.03
N LYS A 56 -10.45 1.81 5.35
CA LYS A 56 -11.51 2.20 6.31
C LYS A 56 -11.32 3.63 6.82
N CYS A 57 -10.53 4.45 6.12
CA CYS A 57 -10.27 5.82 6.55
C CYS A 57 -11.58 6.62 6.50
N PRO A 58 -11.99 7.31 7.59
CA PRO A 58 -13.24 8.06 7.63
C PRO A 58 -13.18 9.33 6.75
N VAL A 59 -11.98 9.76 6.37
CA VAL A 59 -11.78 10.92 5.50
C VAL A 59 -11.29 10.50 4.12
N HIS A 60 -11.76 11.23 3.10
CA HIS A 60 -11.42 10.95 1.71
C HIS A 60 -10.06 11.55 1.32
N CYS A 61 -8.95 10.98 1.81
CA CYS A 61 -7.60 11.50 1.56
C CYS A 61 -7.09 11.35 0.12
N PHE A 62 -7.56 10.34 -0.63
CA PHE A 62 -7.03 10.02 -1.95
C PHE A 62 -7.98 10.52 -3.05
N ASN A 63 -7.45 11.10 -4.12
CA ASN A 63 -8.25 11.38 -5.33
C ASN A 63 -8.80 10.06 -5.89
N SER A 64 -10.07 10.01 -6.30
CA SER A 64 -10.75 8.80 -6.78
C SER A 64 -9.95 8.06 -7.86
N LYS A 65 -9.48 8.77 -8.89
CA LYS A 65 -8.69 8.18 -10.00
C LYS A 65 -7.35 7.59 -9.53
N MET A 66 -6.68 8.25 -8.58
CA MET A 66 -5.42 7.75 -8.02
C MET A 66 -5.66 6.59 -7.06
N ARG A 67 -6.74 6.64 -6.28
CA ARG A 67 -7.14 5.60 -5.34
C ARG A 67 -7.37 4.28 -6.06
N GLU A 68 -8.03 4.29 -7.23
CA GLU A 68 -8.26 3.07 -8.01
C GLU A 68 -6.96 2.44 -8.48
N LYS A 69 -6.04 3.25 -9.03
CA LYS A 69 -4.70 2.78 -9.44
C LYS A 69 -3.94 2.17 -8.26
N ILE A 70 -3.89 2.87 -7.13
CA ILE A 70 -3.24 2.39 -5.90
C ILE A 70 -3.90 1.09 -5.42
N LYS A 71 -5.23 1.02 -5.42
CA LYS A 71 -5.98 -0.19 -5.01
C LYS A 71 -5.66 -1.39 -5.90
N SER A 72 -5.53 -1.19 -7.20
CA SER A 72 -5.10 -2.24 -8.14
C SER A 72 -3.71 -2.76 -7.78
N ILE A 73 -2.75 -1.84 -7.60
CA ILE A 73 -1.37 -2.18 -7.21
C ILE A 73 -1.34 -2.90 -5.87
N MET A 74 -2.06 -2.41 -4.86
CA MET A 74 -2.15 -3.04 -3.54
C MET A 74 -2.80 -4.43 -3.61
N ARG A 75 -3.82 -4.63 -4.45
CA ARG A 75 -4.50 -5.93 -4.63
C ARG A 75 -3.57 -6.97 -5.27
N TRP A 76 -2.71 -6.53 -6.20
CA TRP A 76 -1.76 -7.40 -6.87
C TRP A 76 -0.50 -7.65 -6.02
N SER A 77 0.07 -6.60 -5.43
CA SER A 77 1.30 -6.66 -4.62
C SER A 77 1.06 -7.16 -3.20
N GLY A 78 -0.14 -6.98 -2.65
CA GLY A 78 -0.53 -7.38 -1.29
C GLY A 78 -0.26 -8.84 -0.95
N PRO A 79 -0.85 -9.82 -1.67
CA PRO A 79 -0.58 -11.24 -1.42
C PRO A 79 0.89 -11.60 -1.65
N LYS A 80 1.58 -10.95 -2.59
CA LYS A 80 3.02 -11.17 -2.84
C LYS A 80 3.92 -10.64 -1.73
N MET A 81 3.49 -9.61 -0.99
CA MET A 81 4.23 -9.11 0.18
C MET A 81 4.11 -10.02 1.40
N ILE A 82 3.02 -10.78 1.53
CA ILE A 82 2.83 -11.76 2.62
C ILE A 82 3.92 -12.84 2.58
N TYR A 83 4.31 -13.28 1.37
CA TYR A 83 5.41 -14.22 1.19
C TYR A 83 6.78 -13.68 1.63
N LYS A 84 6.96 -12.36 1.73
CA LYS A 84 8.24 -11.71 2.06
C LYS A 84 8.35 -11.28 3.53
N HIS A 85 7.24 -11.10 4.22
CA HIS A 85 7.18 -10.70 5.64
C HIS A 85 6.20 -11.58 6.45
N PRO A 86 6.51 -12.88 6.66
CA PRO A 86 5.60 -13.84 7.30
C PRO A 86 5.19 -13.45 8.74
N PHE A 87 6.05 -12.74 9.49
CA PHE A 87 5.80 -12.38 10.88
C PHE A 87 4.78 -11.23 11.09
N LEU A 88 4.59 -10.34 10.10
CA LEU A 88 3.59 -9.26 10.17
C LEU A 88 2.16 -9.79 9.91
N CYS A 89 2.04 -10.90 9.17
CA CYS A 89 0.75 -11.48 8.81
C CYS A 89 0.12 -12.29 9.96
N LEU A 90 0.95 -12.97 10.77
CA LEU A 90 0.49 -13.76 11.92
C LEU A 90 -0.18 -12.92 13.02
N LYS A 91 0.27 -11.68 13.26
CA LYS A 91 -0.32 -10.80 14.29
C LYS A 91 -1.69 -10.24 13.90
N HIS A 92 -2.01 -10.17 12.59
CA HIS A 92 -3.28 -9.62 12.10
C HIS A 92 -4.31 -10.68 11.67
N MET A 93 -3.88 -11.91 11.39
CA MET A 93 -4.79 -12.97 10.95
C MET A 93 -5.79 -13.43 12.03
N ILE A 94 -5.48 -13.20 13.31
CA ILE A 94 -6.40 -13.50 14.43
C ILE A 94 -7.54 -12.46 14.54
N GLN A 95 -7.35 -11.24 14.01
CA GLN A 95 -8.40 -10.21 14.07
C GLN A 95 -9.31 -10.20 12.82
N SER A 96 -8.91 -10.85 11.71
CA SER A 96 -9.73 -10.94 10.49
C SER A 96 -10.59 -12.21 10.40
N PHE A 97 -10.52 -13.13 11.36
CA PHE A 97 -11.38 -14.33 11.44
C PHE A 97 -12.72 -14.11 12.18
N ARG A 98 -13.18 -12.86 12.29
CA ARG A 98 -14.59 -12.54 12.55
C ARG A 98 -15.08 -11.61 11.45
N PHE A 99 -16.03 -12.06 10.65
CA PHE A 99 -16.72 -11.39 9.54
C PHE A 99 -16.38 -11.95 8.15
N SER A 100 -16.89 -13.16 7.93
CA SER A 100 -17.52 -13.58 6.67
C SER A 100 -18.49 -12.54 6.09
N SER A 101 -18.70 -12.70 4.79
CA SER A 101 -19.84 -12.26 3.97
C SER A 101 -19.73 -10.92 3.23
N PHE A 102 -19.81 -11.10 1.91
CA PHE A 102 -20.14 -10.16 0.83
C PHE A 102 -19.04 -9.22 0.33
#